data_AF-A0A0F9G5W4-F1
#
_entry.id   AF-A0A0F9G5W4-F1
#
_cell.length_a   1.000
_cell.length_b   1.000
_cell.length_c   1.000
_cell.angle_alpha   90.00
_cell.angle_beta   90.00
_cell.angle_gamma   90.00
#
_symmetry.space_group_name_H-M   'P 1'
#
loop_
_entity.id
_entity.type
_entity.pdbx_description
1 polymer ?
#
loop_
_entity_poly.entity_id
_entity_poly.type
_entity_poly.pdbx_seq_one_letter_code
_entity_poly.pdbx_strand_id
1 'polypeptide(L)'
;MRILHVISYFAPRYGGPPKACREMAGAVARCGHEVSIYTTNRDGPDVLDVPTDHPVEEDGVMLHYFPIHAPRFWFTSWALAAGLKRAIPEADLVHIHSLYLFHNWMAALLCWRYGVPYIVCPHGTLDPYLYRRHRWRKMIVETMF
;
A
#
# COMPACT_ATOMS: atom_id res chain seq x y z
N MET A 1 -2.31 13.08 14.28
CA MET A 1 -1.21 12.56 13.45
C MET A 1 -1.75 12.25 12.07
N ARG A 2 -0.91 12.40 11.06
CA ARG A 2 -1.16 12.03 9.66
C ARG A 2 -0.58 10.65 9.38
N ILE A 3 -1.45 9.67 9.18
CA ILE A 3 -1.04 8.26 9.02
C ILE A 3 -1.41 7.81 7.62
N LEU A 4 -0.38 7.44 6.84
CA LEU A 4 -0.53 7.01 5.46
C LEU A 4 -0.44 5.50 5.36
N HIS A 5 -1.55 4.85 5.01
CA HIS A 5 -1.57 3.43 4.67
C HIS A 5 -1.27 3.24 3.19
N VAL A 6 -0.40 2.28 2.85
CA VAL A 6 -0.05 1.96 1.46
C VAL A 6 -0.29 0.49 1.18
N ILE A 7 -1.13 0.18 0.19
CA ILE A 7 -1.46 -1.19 -0.19
C ILE A 7 -1.62 -1.33 -1.70
N SER A 8 -1.03 -2.36 -2.33
CA SER A 8 -1.04 -2.53 -3.80
C SER A 8 -2.42 -2.71 -4.43
N TYR A 9 -3.39 -3.24 -3.69
CA TYR A 9 -4.70 -3.62 -4.21
C TYR A 9 -5.74 -3.49 -3.09
N PHE A 10 -6.97 -3.16 -3.46
CA PHE A 10 -8.06 -2.97 -2.50
C PHE A 10 -9.36 -3.70 -2.88
N ALA A 11 -9.38 -4.41 -4.02
CA ALA A 11 -10.54 -5.16 -4.46
C ALA A 11 -10.87 -6.31 -3.48
N PRO A 12 -12.16 -6.54 -3.14
CA PRO A 12 -12.59 -7.62 -2.23
C PRO A 12 -12.11 -9.02 -2.64
N ARG A 13 -11.91 -9.27 -3.94
CA ARG A 13 -11.38 -10.53 -4.48
C ARG A 13 -10.05 -10.96 -3.83
N TYR A 14 -9.22 -10.02 -3.40
CA TYR A 14 -7.92 -10.33 -2.79
C TYR A 14 -8.01 -10.74 -1.30
N GLY A 15 -9.22 -10.74 -0.73
CA GLY A 15 -9.49 -11.33 0.57
C GLY A 15 -9.00 -10.50 1.76
N GLY A 16 -8.16 -11.11 2.60
CA GLY A 16 -7.80 -10.61 3.93
C GLY A 16 -7.09 -9.24 3.97
N PRO A 17 -6.04 -8.98 3.16
CA PRO A 17 -5.24 -7.76 3.30
C PRO A 17 -6.01 -6.45 3.07
N PRO A 18 -6.87 -6.31 2.04
CA PRO A 18 -7.71 -5.12 1.88
C PRO A 18 -8.65 -4.90 3.06
N LYS A 19 -9.30 -5.98 3.55
CA LYS A 19 -10.19 -5.90 4.71
C LYS A 19 -9.43 -5.44 5.96
N ALA A 20 -8.29 -6.06 6.25
CA ALA A 20 -7.46 -5.70 7.40
C ALA A 20 -6.99 -4.24 7.32
N CYS A 21 -6.54 -3.78 6.14
CA CYS A 21 -6.16 -2.39 5.91
C CYS A 21 -7.31 -1.43 6.20
N ARG A 22 -8.51 -1.70 5.64
CA ARG A 22 -9.71 -0.88 5.86
C ARG A 22 -10.09 -0.79 7.35
N GLU A 23 -10.16 -1.92 8.05
CA GLU A 23 -10.53 -1.96 9.47
C GLU A 23 -9.48 -1.24 10.35
N MET A 24 -8.20 -1.44 10.08
CA MET A 24 -7.13 -0.75 10.80
C MET A 24 -7.17 0.76 10.57
N ALA A 25 -7.30 1.19 9.32
CA ALA A 25 -7.37 2.60 8.97
C ALA A 25 -8.59 3.27 9.62
N GLY A 26 -9.76 2.64 9.55
CA GLY A 26 -10.97 3.14 10.20
C GLY A 26 -10.86 3.18 11.73
N ALA A 27 -10.23 2.18 12.36
CA ALA A 27 -9.98 2.20 13.80
C ALA A 27 -9.04 3.35 14.22
N VAL A 28 -7.99 3.61 13.43
CA VAL A 28 -7.05 4.70 13.68
C VAL A 28 -7.72 6.06 13.45
N ALA A 29 -8.56 6.20 12.42
CA ALA A 29 -9.33 7.41 12.17
C ALA A 29 -10.29 7.72 13.33
N ARG A 30 -10.98 6.70 13.88
CA ARG A 30 -11.84 6.85 15.07
C ARG A 30 -11.11 7.32 16.33
N CYS A 31 -9.80 7.13 16.41
CA CYS A 31 -8.96 7.69 17.48
C CYS A 31 -8.61 9.17 17.27
N GLY A 32 -9.14 9.83 16.22
CA GLY A 32 -8.93 11.25 15.93
C GLY A 32 -7.68 11.54 15.10
N HIS A 33 -7.12 10.54 14.42
CA HIS A 33 -5.99 10.72 13.50
C HIS A 33 -6.50 11.01 12.07
N GLU A 34 -5.70 11.75 11.30
CA GLU A 34 -5.93 11.97 9.87
C GLU A 34 -5.35 10.76 9.13
N VAL A 35 -6.21 9.98 8.46
CA VAL A 35 -5.82 8.71 7.84
C VAL A 35 -6.10 8.72 6.36
N SER A 36 -5.11 8.36 5.57
CA SER A 36 -5.24 8.18 4.13
C SER A 36 -4.78 6.80 3.70
N ILE A 37 -5.48 6.18 2.75
CA ILE A 37 -5.10 4.92 2.12
C ILE A 37 -4.73 5.20 0.67
N TYR A 38 -3.50 4.85 0.28
CA TYR A 38 -3.02 4.93 -1.09
C TYR A 38 -2.98 3.52 -1.68
N THR A 39 -3.75 3.30 -2.73
CA THR A 39 -3.90 1.99 -3.35
C THR A 39 -4.07 2.06 -4.86
N THR A 40 -4.16 0.91 -5.54
CA THR A 40 -4.45 0.88 -6.98
C THR A 40 -5.85 0.34 -7.26
N ASN A 41 -6.41 0.72 -8.41
CA ASN A 41 -7.69 0.19 -8.90
C ASN A 41 -7.58 -1.25 -9.44
N ARG A 42 -6.59 -2.03 -9.03
CA ARG A 42 -6.34 -3.39 -9.51
C ARG A 42 -7.46 -4.36 -9.09
N ASP A 43 -8.03 -5.09 -10.06
CA ASP A 43 -8.91 -6.24 -9.81
C ASP A 43 -8.71 -7.36 -10.86
N GLY A 44 -7.85 -8.34 -10.58
CA GLY A 44 -7.70 -9.51 -11.46
C GLY A 44 -7.22 -9.13 -12.86
N PRO A 45 -7.85 -9.59 -13.96
CA PRO A 45 -7.54 -9.09 -15.30
C PRO A 45 -8.06 -7.67 -15.55
N ASP A 46 -9.03 -7.22 -14.75
CA ASP A 46 -9.76 -5.96 -14.91
C ASP A 46 -9.25 -4.88 -13.93
N VAL A 47 -10.06 -3.84 -13.77
CA VAL A 47 -9.88 -2.76 -12.79
C VAL A 47 -11.20 -2.49 -12.06
N LEU A 48 -11.11 -2.00 -10.83
CA LEU A 48 -12.25 -1.51 -10.07
C LEU A 48 -12.83 -0.26 -10.76
N ASP A 49 -14.15 -0.16 -10.76
CA ASP A 49 -14.87 1.05 -11.13
C ASP A 49 -14.86 2.04 -9.94
N VAL A 50 -13.73 2.72 -9.79
CA VAL A 50 -13.46 3.69 -8.72
C VAL A 50 -12.75 4.92 -9.32
N PRO A 51 -13.00 6.13 -8.79
CA PRO A 51 -12.34 7.33 -9.28
C PRO A 51 -10.84 7.26 -9.00
N THR A 52 -10.02 7.59 -10.01
CA THR A 52 -8.55 7.62 -9.89
C THR A 52 -7.95 9.03 -10.00
N ASP A 53 -8.80 10.01 -10.22
CA ASP A 53 -8.48 11.42 -10.41
C ASP A 53 -8.72 12.26 -9.13
N HIS A 54 -9.56 11.78 -8.22
CA HIS A 54 -9.86 12.42 -6.94
C HIS A 54 -9.98 11.39 -5.80
N PRO A 55 -9.71 11.78 -4.55
CA PRO A 55 -9.90 10.91 -3.39
C PRO A 55 -11.39 10.72 -3.05
N VAL A 56 -11.67 9.60 -2.38
CA VAL A 56 -12.98 9.26 -1.83
C VAL A 56 -12.87 9.17 -0.32
N GLU A 57 -13.75 9.84 0.40
CA GLU A 57 -13.86 9.68 1.85
C GLU A 57 -14.77 8.49 2.18
N GLU A 58 -14.24 7.51 2.94
CA GLU A 58 -15.01 6.40 3.49
C GLU A 58 -14.73 6.29 5.00
N ASP A 59 -15.77 6.39 5.84
CA ASP A 59 -15.68 6.20 7.31
C ASP A 59 -14.57 7.04 8.00
N GLY A 60 -14.36 8.28 7.55
CA GLY A 60 -13.32 9.18 8.07
C GLY A 60 -11.91 8.88 7.57
N VAL A 61 -11.77 8.07 6.52
CA VAL A 61 -10.50 7.74 5.86
C VAL A 61 -10.51 8.25 4.42
N MET A 62 -9.43 8.91 4.01
CA MET A 62 -9.25 9.37 2.63
C MET A 62 -8.65 8.28 1.75
N LEU A 63 -9.43 7.70 0.84
CA LEU A 63 -8.98 6.68 -0.10
C LEU A 63 -8.54 7.32 -1.42
N HIS A 64 -7.30 7.06 -1.80
CA HIS A 64 -6.72 7.48 -3.08
C HIS A 64 -6.45 6.23 -3.94
N TYR A 65 -7.21 6.07 -5.02
CA TYR A 65 -6.98 5.04 -6.01
C TYR A 65 -6.10 5.56 -7.14
N PHE A 66 -5.10 4.77 -7.52
CA PHE A 66 -4.21 5.06 -8.63
C PHE A 66 -4.34 3.99 -9.73
N PRO A 67 -4.18 4.36 -11.02
CA PRO A 67 -4.26 3.37 -12.09
C PRO A 67 -3.10 2.37 -12.03
N ILE A 68 -3.41 1.08 -12.20
CA ILE A 68 -2.40 0.04 -12.38
C ILE A 68 -1.80 0.10 -13.79
N HIS A 69 -0.47 0.03 -13.90
CA HIS A 69 0.24 0.10 -15.18
C HIS A 69 0.71 -1.28 -15.65
N ALA A 70 0.84 -1.45 -16.97
CA ALA A 70 1.52 -2.60 -17.55
C ALA A 70 3.06 -2.41 -17.45
N PRO A 71 3.83 -3.49 -17.22
CA PRO A 71 3.39 -4.87 -17.01
C PRO A 71 2.89 -5.11 -15.57
N ARG A 72 1.75 -5.80 -15.44
CA ARG A 72 0.98 -5.91 -14.18
C ARG A 72 1.51 -6.97 -13.18
N PHE A 73 2.59 -7.68 -13.51
CA PHE A 73 3.07 -8.82 -12.70
C PHE A 73 3.62 -8.42 -11.33
N TRP A 74 4.11 -7.19 -11.17
CA TRP A 74 4.67 -6.67 -9.92
C TRP A 74 3.79 -5.60 -9.25
N PHE A 75 2.55 -5.47 -9.71
CA PHE A 75 1.60 -4.47 -9.22
C PHE A 75 2.13 -3.03 -9.37
N THR A 76 2.83 -2.76 -10.47
CA THR A 76 3.48 -1.48 -10.75
C THR A 76 2.45 -0.37 -11.00
N SER A 77 2.64 0.78 -10.33
CA SER A 77 1.89 2.00 -10.62
C SER A 77 2.77 3.24 -10.42
N TRP A 78 3.15 3.89 -11.52
CA TRP A 78 3.93 5.13 -11.48
C TRP A 78 3.14 6.31 -10.91
N ALA A 79 1.82 6.33 -11.17
CA ALA A 79 0.92 7.31 -10.58
C ALA A 79 0.88 7.18 -9.04
N LEU A 80 0.84 5.95 -8.51
CA LEU A 80 0.97 5.71 -7.08
C LEU A 80 2.32 6.21 -6.55
N ALA A 81 3.43 5.91 -7.23
CA ALA A 81 4.76 6.38 -6.82
C ALA A 81 4.84 7.91 -6.78
N ALA A 82 4.25 8.60 -7.76
CA ALA A 82 4.17 10.06 -7.78
C ALA A 82 3.29 10.61 -6.65
N GLY A 83 2.17 9.94 -6.34
CA GLY A 83 1.32 10.25 -5.20
C GLY A 83 2.07 10.09 -3.87
N LEU A 84 2.75 8.96 -3.67
CA LEU A 84 3.56 8.69 -2.48
C LEU A 84 4.67 9.72 -2.30
N LYS A 85 5.34 10.12 -3.39
CA LYS A 85 6.39 11.15 -3.33
C LYS A 85 5.89 12.50 -2.81
N ARG A 86 4.61 12.81 -3.04
CA ARG A 86 3.96 14.04 -2.53
C ARG A 86 3.46 13.86 -1.09
N ALA A 87 2.85 12.71 -0.79
CA ALA A 87 2.18 12.49 0.49
C ALA A 87 3.11 12.08 1.65
N ILE A 88 4.16 11.29 1.38
CA ILE A 88 5.05 10.77 2.43
C ILE A 88 5.69 11.90 3.26
N PRO A 89 6.25 12.98 2.67
CA PRO A 89 6.84 14.08 3.45
C PRO A 89 5.87 14.77 4.42
N GLU A 90 4.57 14.65 4.20
CA GLU A 90 3.52 15.27 5.03
C GLU A 90 2.96 14.31 6.09
N ALA A 91 3.35 13.04 6.05
CA ALA A 91 2.90 12.01 6.97
C ALA A 91 3.80 11.96 8.22
N ASP A 92 3.19 11.76 9.39
CA ASP A 92 3.91 11.48 10.63
C ASP A 92 4.36 10.01 10.68
N LEU A 93 3.63 9.11 10.00
CA LEU A 93 3.88 7.67 9.98
C LEU A 93 3.32 7.03 8.70
N VAL A 94 4.06 6.09 8.11
CA VAL A 94 3.60 5.30 6.97
C VAL A 94 3.39 3.83 7.36
N HIS A 95 2.21 3.28 7.10
CA HIS A 95 1.89 1.88 7.31
C HIS A 95 1.84 1.14 5.96
N ILE A 96 2.88 0.37 5.68
CA ILE A 96 3.05 -0.39 4.44
C ILE A 96 2.44 -1.78 4.61
N HIS A 97 1.51 -2.16 3.74
CA HIS A 97 0.85 -3.47 3.77
C HIS A 97 1.40 -4.43 2.70
N SER A 98 1.62 -5.68 3.12
CA SER A 98 2.25 -6.78 2.35
C SER A 98 3.78 -6.65 2.25
N LEU A 99 4.40 -7.61 1.57
CA LEU A 99 5.83 -7.61 1.25
C LEU A 99 6.06 -7.88 -0.24
N TYR A 100 7.26 -7.54 -0.73
CA TYR A 100 7.78 -7.97 -2.04
C TYR A 100 7.09 -7.41 -3.30
N LEU A 101 6.33 -6.32 -3.18
CA LEU A 101 5.59 -5.68 -4.27
C LEU A 101 6.13 -4.28 -4.53
N PHE A 102 5.86 -3.74 -5.73
CA PHE A 102 6.36 -2.44 -6.17
C PHE A 102 6.08 -1.31 -5.16
N HIS A 103 4.86 -1.25 -4.62
CA HIS A 103 4.48 -0.20 -3.66
C HIS A 103 5.27 -0.30 -2.35
N ASN A 104 5.59 -1.52 -1.89
CA ASN A 104 6.38 -1.72 -0.67
C ASN A 104 7.79 -1.15 -0.84
N TRP A 105 8.44 -1.50 -1.96
CA TRP A 105 9.76 -1.00 -2.28
C TRP A 105 9.78 0.53 -2.43
N MET A 106 8.83 1.08 -3.21
CA MET A 106 8.74 2.51 -3.44
C MET A 106 8.43 3.29 -2.16
N ALA A 107 7.46 2.82 -1.36
CA ALA A 107 7.09 3.48 -0.11
C ALA A 107 8.27 3.46 0.88
N ALA A 108 8.95 2.33 1.06
CA ALA A 108 10.11 2.24 1.95
C ALA A 108 11.27 3.13 1.50
N LEU A 109 11.58 3.13 0.20
CA LEU A 109 12.61 4.00 -0.38
C LEU A 109 12.30 5.48 -0.13
N LEU A 110 11.05 5.91 -0.35
CA LEU A 110 10.63 7.29 -0.13
C LEU A 110 10.61 7.65 1.37
N CYS A 111 10.16 6.75 2.23
CA CYS A 111 10.22 6.95 3.69
C CYS A 111 11.66 7.14 4.16
N TRP A 112 12.58 6.29 3.69
CA TRP A 112 14.01 6.43 3.98
C TRP A 112 14.57 7.75 3.45
N ARG A 113 14.22 8.12 2.21
CA ARG A 113 14.67 9.38 1.60
C ARG A 113 14.18 10.63 2.35
N TYR A 114 12.94 10.61 2.85
CA TYR A 114 12.34 11.76 3.53
C TYR A 114 12.48 11.71 5.06
N GLY A 115 13.08 10.65 5.61
CA GLY A 115 13.25 10.48 7.06
C GLY A 115 11.95 10.22 7.82
N VAL A 116 10.92 9.71 7.15
CA VAL A 116 9.59 9.47 7.73
C VAL A 116 9.56 8.04 8.27
N PRO A 117 9.15 7.81 9.54
CA PRO A 117 9.09 6.47 10.09
C PRO A 117 8.00 5.64 9.39
N TYR A 118 8.25 4.34 9.25
CA TYR A 118 7.29 3.43 8.64
C TYR A 118 7.23 2.07 9.34
N ILE A 119 6.06 1.44 9.25
CA ILE A 119 5.78 0.10 9.76
C ILE A 119 5.39 -0.77 8.57
N VAL A 120 5.88 -2.02 8.55
CA VAL A 120 5.53 -2.98 7.51
C VAL A 120 4.69 -4.11 8.12
N CYS A 121 3.53 -4.38 7.52
CA CYS A 121 2.62 -5.46 7.92
C CYS A 121 2.63 -6.57 6.85
N PRO A 122 3.32 -7.70 7.08
CA PRO A 122 3.51 -8.73 6.05
C PRO A 122 2.26 -9.51 5.64
N HIS A 123 1.17 -9.48 6.43
CA HIS A 123 -0.04 -10.27 6.19
C HIS A 123 0.22 -11.78 5.97
N GLY A 124 1.13 -12.37 6.74
CA GLY A 124 1.45 -13.80 6.65
C GLY A 124 2.43 -14.20 5.55
N THR A 125 2.97 -13.24 4.77
CA THR A 125 3.93 -13.53 3.68
C THR A 125 5.27 -14.13 4.18
N LEU A 126 5.55 -14.03 5.48
CA LEU A 126 6.70 -14.62 6.16
C LEU A 126 6.45 -16.05 6.70
N ASP A 127 5.24 -16.60 6.50
CA ASP A 127 4.98 -18.00 6.81
C ASP A 127 6.01 -18.91 6.10
N PRO A 128 6.63 -19.91 6.76
CA PRO A 128 7.71 -20.70 6.18
C PRO A 128 7.37 -21.36 4.83
N TYR A 129 6.11 -21.80 4.65
CA TYR A 129 5.66 -22.41 3.40
C TYR A 129 5.63 -21.38 2.27
N LEU A 130 5.05 -20.20 2.53
CA LEU A 130 5.01 -19.11 1.56
C LEU A 130 6.40 -18.51 1.33
N TYR A 131 7.21 -18.37 2.38
CA TYR A 131 8.54 -17.75 2.37
C TYR A 131 9.49 -18.47 1.40
N ARG A 132 9.49 -19.81 1.40
CA ARG A 132 10.33 -20.64 0.52
C ARG A 132 9.95 -20.55 -0.97
N ARG A 133 8.71 -20.16 -1.28
CA ARG A 133 8.24 -19.99 -2.67
C ARG A 133 8.85 -18.75 -3.32
N HIS A 134 9.38 -18.90 -4.54
CA HIS A 134 10.05 -17.83 -5.32
C HIS A 134 11.16 -17.09 -4.54
N ARG A 135 11.93 -17.83 -3.72
CA ARG A 135 12.93 -17.27 -2.78
C ARG A 135 13.90 -16.27 -3.40
N TRP A 136 14.41 -16.53 -4.61
CA TRP A 136 15.37 -15.64 -5.27
C TRP A 136 14.78 -14.24 -5.56
N ARG A 137 13.50 -14.16 -5.94
CA ARG A 137 12.83 -12.86 -6.18
C ARG A 137 12.66 -12.08 -4.88
N LYS A 138 12.35 -12.78 -3.79
CA LYS A 138 12.19 -12.18 -2.46
C LYS A 138 13.51 -11.65 -1.93
N MET A 139 14.60 -12.40 -2.10
CA MET A 139 15.94 -12.02 -1.64
C MET A 139 16.40 -10.68 -2.24
N ILE A 140 16.12 -10.42 -3.52
CA ILE A 140 16.42 -9.13 -4.17
C ILE A 140 15.67 -7.99 -3.46
N VAL A 141 14.39 -8.19 -3.15
CA VAL A 141 13.59 -7.17 -2.48
C VAL A 141 14.01 -7.01 -1.02
N GLU A 142 14.39 -8.08 -0.33
CA GLU A 142 14.90 -8.04 1.05
C GLU A 142 16.16 -7.17 1.17
N THR A 143 17.08 -7.23 0.21
CA THR A 143 18.27 -6.37 0.21
C THR A 143 17.99 -4.89 -0.04
N MET A 144 16.75 -4.53 -0.37
CA MET A 144 16.35 -3.14 -0.62
C MET A 144 15.62 -2.49 0.58
N PHE A 145 15.39 -3.24 1.66
CA PHE A 145 14.90 -2.75 2.95
C PHE A 145 16.06 -2.68 3.96
#